data_AF-A0A1V5KIU5-F1
#
_entry.id   AF-A0A1V5KIU5-F1
#
_cell.length_a   1.000
_cell.length_b   1.000
_cell.length_c   1.000
_cell.angle_alpha   90.00
_cell.angle_beta   90.00
_cell.angle_gamma   90.00
#
_symmetry.space_group_name_H-M   'P 1'
#
loop_
_entity.id
_entity.type
_entity.pdbx_description
1 polymer ?
#
loop_
_entity_poly.entity_id
_entity_poly.type
_entity_poly.pdbx_seq_one_letter_code
_entity_poly.pdbx_strand_id
1 'polypeptide(L)' 'MEEVPYIDPLTGESKTIQEPVFTQEMKHYELKSDILMFDGKVIEWKQSTVMVRSLD' A
#
# COMPACT_ATOMS: atom_id res chain seq x y z
N MET A 1 -19.06 -10.56 -17.06
CA MET A 1 -18.26 -9.37 -16.68
C MET A 1 -18.97 -8.19 -17.31
N GLU A 2 -19.35 -7.20 -16.51
CA GLU A 2 -20.10 -6.02 -16.95
C GLU A 2 -19.11 -4.92 -17.40
N GLU A 3 -19.44 -4.22 -18.49
CA GLU A 3 -18.67 -3.08 -18.97
C GLU A 3 -19.28 -1.79 -18.45
N VAL A 4 -18.46 -0.90 -17.89
CA VAL A 4 -18.90 0.38 -17.32
C VAL A 4 -18.28 1.55 -18.07
N PRO A 5 -19.01 2.67 -18.23
CA PRO A 5 -18.44 3.88 -18.79
C PRO A 5 -17.38 4.47 -17.85
N TYR A 6 -16.24 4.87 -18.41
CA TYR A 6 -15.10 5.46 -17.69
C TYR A 6 -14.57 6.67 -18.47
N ILE A 7 -14.32 7.75 -17.74
CA ILE A 7 -13.67 8.95 -18.27
C ILE A 7 -12.21 8.93 -17.84
N ASP A 8 -11.30 8.97 -18.80
CA ASP A 8 -9.87 9.02 -18.51
C ASP A 8 -9.49 10.35 -17.85
N PRO A 9 -8.96 10.37 -16.61
CA PRO A 9 -8.67 11.62 -15.91
C PRO A 9 -7.47 12.37 -16.49
N LEU A 10 -6.60 11.73 -17.30
CA LEU A 10 -5.49 12.41 -17.96
C LEU A 10 -5.90 13.04 -19.30
N THR A 11 -6.71 12.35 -20.10
CA THR A 11 -7.04 12.78 -21.47
C THR A 11 -8.46 13.33 -21.63
N GLY A 12 -9.36 13.03 -20.69
CA GLY A 12 -10.79 13.40 -20.74
C GLY A 12 -11.63 12.53 -21.68
N GLU A 13 -11.04 11.51 -22.30
CA GLU A 13 -11.74 10.64 -23.25
C GLU A 13 -12.71 9.68 -22.55
N SER A 14 -13.89 9.50 -23.13
CA SER A 14 -14.86 8.50 -22.68
C SER A 14 -14.56 7.16 -23.35
N LYS A 15 -14.36 6.12 -22.53
CA LYS A 15 -14.18 4.73 -22.97
C LYS A 15 -14.96 3.77 -22.09
N THR A 16 -15.28 2.59 -22.60
CA THR A 16 -15.79 1.50 -21.76
C THR A 16 -14.63 0.71 -21.18
N ILE A 17 -14.71 0.38 -19.90
CA ILE A 17 -13.77 -0.52 -19.22
C ILE A 17 -14.53 -1.68 -18.63
N GLN A 18 -13.85 -2.79 -18.41
CA GLN A 18 -14.40 -3.85 -17.55
C GLN A 18 -14.51 -3.31 -16.13
N GLU A 19 -15.63 -3.58 -15.46
CA GLU A 19 -15.77 -3.22 -14.05
C GLU A 19 -14.59 -3.82 -13.26
N PRO A 20 -13.83 -3.00 -12.52
CA PRO A 20 -12.70 -3.49 -11.75
C PRO A 20 -13.24 -4.41 -10.66
N VAL A 21 -12.97 -5.71 -10.81
CA VAL A 21 -13.19 -6.67 -9.73
C VAL A 21 -12.21 -6.30 -8.63
N PHE A 22 -12.71 -5.76 -7.52
CA PHE A 22 -11.91 -5.50 -6.33
C PHE A 22 -11.42 -6.85 -5.78
N THR A 23 -10.24 -7.28 -6.21
CA THR A 23 -9.47 -8.29 -5.49
C THR A 23 -8.84 -7.57 -4.30
N GLN A 24 -9.41 -7.76 -3.10
CA GLN A 24 -8.80 -7.28 -1.86
C GLN A 24 -7.52 -8.09 -1.57
N GLU A 25 -6.45 -7.84 -2.32
CA GLU A 25 -5.10 -8.17 -1.87
C GLU A 25 -4.58 -7.01 -0.99
N MET A 26 -5.24 -6.75 0.14
CA MET A 26 -4.70 -5.82 1.13
C MET A 26 -3.48 -6.47 1.79
N LYS A 27 -2.29 -6.11 1.32
CA LYS A 27 -1.02 -6.49 1.97
C LYS A 27 -0.77 -5.51 3.12
N HIS A 28 -0.87 -6.00 4.35
CA HIS A 28 -0.50 -5.21 5.52
C HIS A 28 1.02 -5.30 5.73
N TYR A 29 1.67 -4.14 5.85
CA TYR A 29 3.10 -4.04 6.15
C TYR A 29 3.24 -3.34 7.50
N GLU A 30 3.89 -4.01 8.45
CA GLU A 30 4.33 -3.38 9.69
C GLU A 30 5.76 -2.88 9.51
N LEU A 31 5.98 -1.62 9.90
CA LEU A 31 7.30 -1.02 9.95
C LEU A 31 7.72 -0.87 11.41
N LYS A 32 8.81 -1.54 11.78
CA LYS A 32 9.41 -1.46 13.12
C LYS A 32 10.72 -0.67 13.04
N SER A 33 10.90 0.27 13.95
CA SER A 33 12.11 1.09 14.07
C SER A 33 12.69 0.91 15.47
N ASP A 34 13.90 0.37 15.54
CA ASP A 34 14.66 0.22 16.77
C ASP A 34 15.71 1.33 16.80
N ILE A 35 15.67 2.16 17.85
CA ILE A 35 16.56 3.30 18.04
C ILE A 35 17.37 3.07 19.30
N LEU A 36 18.70 3.06 19.16
CA LEU A 36 19.63 3.07 20.29
C LEU A 36 20.09 4.51 20.54
N MET A 37 19.88 4.98 21.79
CA MET A 37 20.26 6.32 22.21
C MET A 37 21.27 6.28 23.35
N PHE A 38 22.23 7.21 23.30
CA PHE A 38 23.16 7.48 24.39
C PHE A 38 23.36 8.99 24.54
N ASP A 39 23.20 9.50 25.76
CA ASP A 39 23.33 10.93 26.09
C ASP A 39 22.49 11.85 25.16
N GLY A 40 21.24 11.47 24.93
CA GLY A 40 20.32 12.23 24.07
C GLY A 40 20.63 12.17 22.56
N LYS A 41 21.68 11.45 22.15
CA LYS A 41 22.06 11.27 20.74
C LYS A 41 21.68 9.89 20.25
N VAL A 42 21.19 9.81 19.01
CA VAL A 42 20.95 8.53 18.32
C VAL A 42 22.31 7.99 17.88
N ILE A 43 22.67 6.80 18.38
CA ILE A 43 23.94 6.14 18.05
C ILE A 43 23.73 4.96 17.09
N GLU A 44 22.54 4.38 17.05
CA GLU A 44 22.17 3.36 16.08
C GLU A 44 20.68 3.46 15.75
N TRP A 45 20.34 3.22 14.48
CA TRP A 45 18.95 3.11 14.02
C TRP A 45 18.85 1.91 13.08
N LYS A 46 17.97 0.98 13.43
CA LYS A 46 17.59 -0.16 12.59
C LYS A 46 16.12 -0.06 12.24
N GLN A 47 15.82 -0.37 10.98
CA GLN A 47 14.45 -0.42 10.47
C GLN A 47 14.20 -1.80 9.89
N SER A 48 13.06 -2.40 10.22
CA SER A 48 12.65 -3.71 9.73
C SER A 48 11.21 -3.67 9.26
N THR A 49 10.97 -4.21 8.07
CA THR A 49 9.63 -4.34 7.49
C THR A 49 9.18 -5.78 7.61
N VAL A 50 8.01 -5.99 8.20
CA VAL A 50 7.40 -7.32 8.30
C VAL A 50 6.08 -7.30 7.53
N MET A 51 5.92 -8.21 6.57
CA MET A 51 4.63 -8.44 5.93
C MET A 51 3.74 -9.22 6.91
N VAL A 52 2.68 -8.58 7.38
CA VAL A 52 1.71 -9.25 8.25
C VAL A 52 0.68 -9.90 7.35
N ARG A 53 0.65 -11.23 7.37
CA ARG A 53 -0.47 -11.98 6.81
C ARG A 53 -1.59 -11.92 7.84
N SER A 54 -2.77 -11.46 7.44
CA SER A 54 -3.98 -11.66 8.23
C SER A 54 -4.13 -13.17 8.45
N LEU A 55 -4.12 -13.60 9.71
CA LEU A 55 -4.62 -14.91 10.10
C LEU A 55 -6.13 -14.71 10.22
N ASP A 56 -6.86 -15.18 9.22
CA ASP A 56 -8.33 -15.25 9.24
C ASP A 56 -8.84 -16.06 10.45
#